data_AF-A0A0D0F1N3-F1
#
_entry.id   AF-A0A0D0F1N3-F1
#
_cell.length_a   1.000
_cell.length_b   1.000
_cell.length_c   1.000
_cell.angle_alpha   90.00
_cell.angle_beta   90.00
_cell.angle_gamma   90.00
#
_symmetry.space_group_name_H-M   'P 1'
#
loop_
_entity.id
_entity.type
_entity.pdbx_description
1 polymer ?
#
loop_
_entity_poly.entity_id
_entity_poly.type
_entity_poly.pdbx_seq_one_letter_code
_entity_poly.pdbx_strand_id
1 'polypeptide(L)'
;MRLKKGILIHNQMQQGYDAVSINSGTVLHTGQITEPVNFNGVVYTPQYEDHAYVAKRDWRSLDPAEMGCLRAKERRNDYNTVYLGDIPEALKENFKKINLAGSKNREEVFTKFSGDAELTKELSTNLNSFLKPLADDKPFNFHCIGTTLPNIEMLACNTTKLPSGFKPQDIRYMGMHNDGTQEMTIHTAHQFGNRISINLGNDTRSFLFVNLSMIQALNMIAKKIGVEKNKVNIANIPKFFFEHFPDYPVIRVQQKPYQYYIAPTDNCFHDGSTLGNKQLDITMVYFGAFRC
;
A
#
# COMPACT_ATOMS: atom_id res chain seq x y z
N MET A 1 19.14 -5.47 -10.66
CA MET A 1 19.28 -6.80 -9.98
C MET A 1 18.15 -7.73 -10.47
N ARG A 2 18.28 -9.07 -10.40
CA ARG A 2 17.17 -9.98 -10.76
C ARG A 2 16.21 -10.21 -9.58
N LEU A 3 14.92 -10.30 -9.87
CA LEU A 3 13.87 -10.60 -8.90
C LEU A 3 14.11 -11.97 -8.25
N LYS A 4 14.03 -12.04 -6.92
CA LYS A 4 14.12 -13.30 -6.16
C LYS A 4 12.71 -13.81 -5.84
N LYS A 5 12.57 -15.10 -5.55
CA LYS A 5 11.32 -15.63 -5.02
C LYS A 5 11.13 -15.20 -3.57
N GLY A 6 9.97 -14.65 -3.24
CA GLY A 6 9.64 -14.17 -1.91
C GLY A 6 8.13 -14.00 -1.77
N ILE A 7 7.68 -12.76 -1.58
CA ILE A 7 6.24 -12.44 -1.57
C ILE A 7 5.65 -12.72 -2.96
N LEU A 8 4.53 -13.44 -2.97
CA LEU A 8 3.82 -13.87 -4.17
C LEU A 8 2.60 -12.98 -4.43
N ILE A 9 2.00 -13.12 -5.59
CA ILE A 9 0.72 -12.53 -5.98
C ILE A 9 -0.24 -13.66 -6.31
N HIS A 10 -1.40 -13.65 -5.67
CA HIS A 10 -2.58 -14.38 -6.07
C HIS A 10 -3.58 -13.38 -6.66
N ASN A 11 -3.84 -13.48 -7.95
CA ASN A 11 -4.62 -12.49 -8.67
C ASN A 11 -5.93 -13.10 -9.17
N GLN A 12 -7.05 -12.55 -8.70
CA GLN A 12 -8.41 -12.92 -9.08
C GLN A 12 -9.07 -11.88 -10.01
N MET A 13 -8.37 -10.78 -10.32
CA MET A 13 -8.88 -9.73 -11.20
C MET A 13 -8.90 -10.19 -12.65
N GLN A 14 -9.90 -9.72 -13.41
CA GLN A 14 -10.07 -10.07 -14.83
C GLN A 14 -8.85 -9.68 -15.69
N GLN A 15 -8.14 -8.61 -15.34
CA GLN A 15 -6.98 -8.14 -16.11
C GLN A 15 -5.73 -9.00 -15.89
N GLY A 16 -5.75 -9.95 -14.95
CA GLY A 16 -4.61 -10.79 -14.64
C GLY A 16 -3.35 -9.96 -14.36
N TYR A 17 -2.20 -10.43 -14.87
CA TYR A 17 -0.90 -9.77 -14.64
C TYR A 17 -0.69 -8.49 -15.45
N ASP A 18 -1.63 -8.08 -16.32
CA ASP A 18 -1.52 -6.81 -17.04
C ASP A 18 -1.63 -5.60 -16.09
N ALA A 19 -2.26 -5.78 -14.92
CA ALA A 19 -2.29 -4.79 -13.85
C ALA A 19 -0.98 -4.72 -13.05
N VAL A 20 -0.02 -5.60 -13.32
CA VAL A 20 1.24 -5.71 -12.57
C VAL A 20 2.41 -5.28 -13.44
N SER A 21 3.18 -4.33 -12.93
CA SER A 21 4.38 -3.82 -13.59
C SER A 21 5.58 -3.85 -12.63
N ILE A 22 6.77 -3.75 -13.19
CA ILE A 22 8.03 -3.78 -12.46
C ILE A 22 8.93 -2.65 -12.97
N ASN A 23 9.79 -2.11 -12.11
CA ASN A 23 10.78 -1.09 -12.47
C ASN A 23 12.22 -1.56 -12.22
N SER A 24 13.21 -0.68 -12.38
CA SER A 24 14.61 -1.00 -12.08
C SER A 24 15.07 -0.71 -10.65
N GLY A 25 14.13 -0.43 -9.73
CA GLY A 25 14.37 -0.28 -8.29
C GLY A 25 13.98 1.09 -7.73
N THR A 26 14.78 1.60 -6.80
CA THR A 26 14.51 2.84 -6.08
C THR A 26 15.63 3.85 -6.24
N VAL A 27 15.31 5.11 -5.93
CA VAL A 27 16.25 6.22 -5.86
C VAL A 27 15.94 7.04 -4.61
N LEU A 28 16.95 7.68 -4.03
CA LEU A 28 16.71 8.66 -2.97
C LEU A 28 15.78 9.76 -3.52
N HIS A 29 14.84 10.25 -2.72
CA HIS A 29 13.82 11.20 -3.19
C HIS A 29 14.41 12.47 -3.84
N THR A 30 15.61 12.89 -3.44
CA THR A 30 16.34 14.03 -4.05
C THR A 30 16.87 13.76 -5.45
N GLY A 31 16.97 12.49 -5.85
CA GLY A 31 17.40 12.06 -7.18
C GLY A 31 16.27 12.01 -8.21
N GLN A 32 15.04 12.37 -7.85
CA GLN A 32 13.89 12.38 -8.75
C GLN A 32 13.05 13.64 -8.56
N ILE A 33 12.65 14.27 -9.67
CA ILE A 33 11.80 15.47 -9.63
C ILE A 33 10.44 15.10 -9.05
N THR A 34 10.03 15.82 -8.01
CA THR A 34 8.70 15.69 -7.41
C THR A 34 7.77 16.72 -8.05
N GLU A 35 6.72 16.24 -8.70
CA GLU A 35 5.70 17.09 -9.32
C GLU A 35 4.84 17.77 -8.25
N PRO A 36 4.40 19.02 -8.47
CA PRO A 36 3.49 19.68 -7.55
C PRO A 36 2.10 19.01 -7.57
N VAL A 37 1.47 18.97 -6.41
CA VAL A 37 0.05 18.69 -6.26
C VAL A 37 -0.70 19.98 -6.51
N ASN A 38 -1.73 19.92 -7.36
CA ASN A 38 -2.69 21.00 -7.57
C ASN A 38 -4.11 20.43 -7.48
N PHE A 39 -4.78 20.69 -6.36
CA PHE A 39 -6.10 20.15 -6.09
C PHE A 39 -6.92 21.09 -5.24
N ASN A 40 -8.11 21.49 -5.71
CA ASN A 40 -9.06 22.35 -5.00
C ASN A 40 -8.44 23.61 -4.38
N GLY A 41 -7.55 24.29 -5.14
CA GLY A 41 -6.87 25.51 -4.69
C GLY A 41 -5.68 25.29 -3.76
N VAL A 42 -5.38 24.04 -3.38
CA VAL A 42 -4.15 23.67 -2.68
C VAL A 42 -3.08 23.39 -3.73
N VAL A 43 -1.97 24.13 -3.65
CA VAL A 43 -0.79 23.91 -4.49
C VAL A 43 0.43 23.76 -3.59
N TYR A 44 1.11 22.61 -3.67
CA TYR A 44 2.38 22.37 -2.97
C TYR A 44 3.17 21.26 -3.64
N THR A 45 4.49 21.27 -3.44
CA THR A 45 5.35 20.14 -3.83
C THR A 45 5.50 19.20 -2.64
N PRO A 46 5.05 17.92 -2.75
CA PRO A 46 5.28 16.91 -1.72
C PRO A 46 6.73 16.89 -1.26
N GLN A 47 6.92 16.76 0.05
CA GLN A 47 8.24 16.69 0.67
C GLN A 47 8.39 15.31 1.31
N TYR A 48 9.59 14.76 1.24
CA TYR A 48 9.90 13.45 1.79
C TYR A 48 10.86 13.57 2.96
N GLU A 49 10.93 12.54 3.79
CA GLU A 49 11.98 12.42 4.80
C GLU A 49 13.36 12.29 4.13
N ASP A 50 14.41 12.80 4.76
CA ASP A 50 15.77 12.90 4.17
C ASP A 50 16.34 11.57 3.63
N HIS A 51 15.87 10.44 4.17
CA HIS A 51 16.31 9.10 3.82
C HIS A 51 15.27 8.30 3.04
N ALA A 52 14.20 8.96 2.59
CA ALA A 52 13.12 8.33 1.84
C ALA A 52 13.60 7.91 0.45
N TYR A 53 13.32 6.65 0.12
CA TYR A 53 13.52 6.11 -1.21
C TYR A 53 12.18 6.03 -1.94
N VAL A 54 12.16 6.55 -3.17
CA VAL A 54 11.01 6.48 -4.08
C VAL A 54 11.30 5.48 -5.20
N ALA A 55 10.24 4.93 -5.79
CA ALA A 55 10.37 4.02 -6.91
C ALA A 55 10.82 4.79 -8.17
N LYS A 56 11.78 4.24 -8.91
CA LYS A 56 12.12 4.75 -10.25
C LYS A 56 10.91 4.62 -11.17
N ARG A 57 10.76 5.56 -12.12
CA ARG A 57 9.58 5.66 -13.00
C ARG A 57 9.67 4.84 -14.30
N ASP A 58 10.70 4.02 -14.47
CA ASP A 58 10.95 3.18 -15.64
C ASP A 58 10.12 1.88 -15.64
N TRP A 59 8.82 2.02 -15.40
CA TRP A 59 7.87 0.91 -15.30
C TRP A 59 7.74 0.17 -16.63
N ARG A 60 7.76 -1.16 -16.57
CA ARG A 60 7.52 -2.06 -17.69
C ARG A 60 6.69 -3.27 -17.27
N SER A 61 6.19 -4.01 -18.25
CA SER A 61 5.58 -5.32 -18.03
C SER A 61 6.60 -6.33 -17.49
N LEU A 62 6.09 -7.32 -16.75
CA LEU A 62 6.87 -8.45 -16.27
C LEU A 62 7.32 -9.33 -17.44
N ASP A 63 8.55 -9.84 -17.37
CA ASP A 63 8.97 -10.96 -18.22
C ASP A 63 8.43 -12.30 -17.67
N PRO A 64 8.50 -13.41 -18.43
CA PRO A 64 8.01 -14.72 -17.98
C PRO A 64 8.69 -15.25 -16.71
N ALA A 65 9.97 -14.95 -16.49
CA ALA A 65 10.70 -15.39 -15.30
C ALA A 65 10.29 -14.61 -14.06
N GLU A 66 10.11 -13.29 -14.18
CA GLU A 66 9.59 -12.41 -13.14
C GLU A 66 8.16 -12.79 -12.76
N MET A 67 7.31 -13.05 -13.75
CA MET A 67 5.96 -13.56 -13.53
C MET A 67 5.99 -14.92 -12.82
N GLY A 68 6.92 -15.80 -13.18
CA GLY A 68 7.15 -17.08 -12.48
C GLY A 68 7.58 -16.93 -11.03
N CYS A 69 8.35 -15.87 -10.70
CA CYS A 69 8.75 -15.54 -9.33
C CYS A 69 7.60 -14.99 -8.49
N LEU A 70 6.67 -14.27 -9.10
CA LEU A 70 5.54 -13.64 -8.41
C LEU A 70 4.31 -14.55 -8.34
N ARG A 71 4.12 -15.49 -9.26
CA ARG A 71 2.88 -16.29 -9.31
C ARG A 71 2.75 -17.25 -8.14
N ALA A 72 1.66 -17.11 -7.38
CA ALA A 72 1.25 -18.10 -6.39
C ALA A 72 0.83 -19.40 -7.09
N LYS A 73 1.37 -20.55 -6.63
CA LYS A 73 1.02 -21.89 -7.14
C LYS A 73 0.12 -22.64 -6.17
N GLU A 74 0.56 -22.86 -4.93
CA GLU A 74 -0.17 -23.70 -3.96
C GLU A 74 -0.06 -23.21 -2.50
N ARG A 75 1.12 -22.75 -2.06
CA ARG A 75 1.32 -22.23 -0.69
C ARG A 75 0.97 -20.75 -0.60
N ARG A 76 -0.31 -20.47 -0.39
CA ARG A 76 -0.87 -19.14 -0.11
C ARG A 76 -1.11 -18.99 1.39
N ASN A 77 -0.57 -17.93 2.00
CA ASN A 77 -0.90 -17.54 3.37
C ASN A 77 -0.96 -16.02 3.48
N ASP A 78 -1.32 -15.54 4.66
CA ASP A 78 -1.49 -14.12 4.97
C ASP A 78 -0.18 -13.34 4.98
N TYR A 79 0.95 -13.99 5.28
CA TYR A 79 2.25 -13.32 5.45
C TYR A 79 3.20 -13.37 4.23
N ASN A 80 2.88 -14.14 3.19
CA ASN A 80 3.74 -14.35 2.02
C ASN A 80 3.06 -14.08 0.67
N THR A 81 1.79 -13.68 0.66
CA THR A 81 1.01 -13.53 -0.58
C THR A 81 0.26 -12.21 -0.55
N VAL A 82 0.33 -11.49 -1.67
CA VAL A 82 -0.54 -10.37 -2.01
C VAL A 82 -1.75 -10.91 -2.76
N TYR A 83 -2.96 -10.66 -2.29
CA TYR A 83 -4.18 -11.08 -2.96
C TYR A 83 -4.83 -9.88 -3.65
N LEU A 84 -5.27 -10.04 -4.89
CA LEU A 84 -5.88 -8.99 -5.69
C LEU A 84 -7.26 -9.43 -6.16
N GLY A 85 -8.26 -8.54 -6.06
CA GLY A 85 -9.61 -8.84 -6.51
C GLY A 85 -10.51 -7.62 -6.58
N ASP A 86 -11.77 -7.87 -6.92
CA ASP A 86 -12.85 -6.89 -6.98
C ASP A 86 -13.82 -7.13 -5.82
N ILE A 87 -14.32 -6.07 -5.19
CA ILE A 87 -15.41 -6.24 -4.22
C ILE A 87 -16.70 -6.68 -4.95
N PRO A 88 -17.61 -7.43 -4.28
CA PRO A 88 -18.91 -7.82 -4.84
C PRO A 88 -19.73 -6.64 -5.37
N GLU A 89 -20.54 -6.88 -6.42
CA GLU A 89 -21.33 -5.81 -7.07
C GLU A 89 -22.30 -5.13 -6.09
N ALA A 90 -22.92 -5.90 -5.18
CA ALA A 90 -23.78 -5.33 -4.13
C ALA A 90 -23.05 -4.30 -3.25
N LEU A 91 -21.76 -4.52 -2.95
CA LEU A 91 -20.95 -3.55 -2.22
C LEU A 91 -20.64 -2.31 -3.07
N LYS A 92 -20.35 -2.49 -4.36
CA LYS A 92 -20.14 -1.36 -5.29
C LYS A 92 -21.38 -0.47 -5.35
N GLU A 93 -22.56 -1.07 -5.48
CA GLU A 93 -23.83 -0.32 -5.48
C GLU A 93 -24.03 0.47 -4.19
N ASN A 94 -23.70 -0.09 -3.02
CA ASN A 94 -23.80 0.64 -1.76
C ASN A 94 -22.84 1.83 -1.72
N PHE A 95 -21.59 1.67 -2.17
CA PHE A 95 -20.65 2.80 -2.26
C PHE A 95 -21.06 3.84 -3.31
N LYS A 96 -21.66 3.44 -4.43
CA LYS A 96 -22.22 4.36 -5.44
C LYS A 96 -23.35 5.21 -4.84
N LYS A 97 -24.23 4.63 -4.02
CA LYS A 97 -25.31 5.35 -3.32
C LYS A 97 -24.77 6.38 -2.32
N ILE A 98 -23.68 6.07 -1.60
CA ILE A 98 -23.00 7.04 -0.71
C ILE A 98 -22.41 8.21 -1.51
N ASN A 99 -22.14 8.00 -2.81
CA ASN A 99 -21.70 9.02 -3.75
C ASN A 99 -20.42 9.72 -3.28
N LEU A 100 -19.38 8.95 -2.95
CA LEU A 100 -18.07 9.48 -2.54
C LEU A 100 -17.38 10.29 -3.65
N ALA A 101 -17.82 10.12 -4.91
CA ALA A 101 -17.36 10.90 -6.04
C ALA A 101 -17.49 12.41 -5.78
N GLY A 102 -16.48 13.16 -6.22
CA GLY A 102 -16.43 14.62 -6.10
C GLY A 102 -16.16 15.16 -4.68
N SER A 103 -15.96 14.29 -3.67
CA SER A 103 -15.50 14.76 -2.36
C SER A 103 -14.16 15.46 -2.47
N LYS A 104 -14.07 16.65 -1.86
CA LYS A 104 -12.91 17.55 -1.96
C LYS A 104 -11.90 17.36 -0.85
N ASN A 105 -12.32 16.77 0.25
CA ASN A 105 -11.50 16.60 1.45
C ASN A 105 -12.07 15.47 2.31
N ARG A 106 -11.37 15.19 3.42
CA ARG A 106 -11.75 14.17 4.40
C ARG A 106 -13.12 14.43 5.02
N GLU A 107 -13.41 15.66 5.44
CA GLU A 107 -14.65 16.00 6.14
C GLU A 107 -15.88 15.68 5.27
N GLU A 108 -15.86 16.05 3.99
CA GLU A 108 -16.94 15.73 3.05
C GLU A 108 -17.15 14.21 2.89
N VAL A 109 -16.07 13.40 2.90
CA VAL A 109 -16.17 11.94 2.88
C VAL A 109 -16.91 11.43 4.11
N PHE A 110 -16.52 11.88 5.31
CA PHE A 110 -17.18 11.44 6.55
C PHE A 110 -18.63 11.93 6.65
N THR A 111 -18.93 13.15 6.20
CA THR A 111 -20.30 13.68 6.13
C THR A 111 -21.18 12.83 5.22
N LYS A 112 -20.67 12.31 4.10
CA LYS A 112 -21.42 11.41 3.22
C LYS A 112 -21.71 10.06 3.90
N PHE A 113 -20.75 9.49 4.63
CA PHE A 113 -20.98 8.28 5.40
C PHE A 113 -21.98 8.49 6.54
N SER A 114 -21.97 9.64 7.22
CA SER A 114 -22.90 9.92 8.31
C SER A 114 -24.27 10.43 7.86
N GLY A 115 -24.42 10.83 6.59
CA GLY A 115 -25.65 11.40 6.05
C GLY A 115 -26.82 10.41 5.91
N ASP A 116 -26.54 9.10 5.87
CA ASP A 116 -27.55 8.05 5.78
C ASP A 116 -27.16 6.85 6.66
N ALA A 117 -27.75 6.79 7.86
CA ALA A 117 -27.43 5.78 8.86
C ALA A 117 -27.85 4.36 8.42
N GLU A 118 -28.97 4.22 7.71
CA GLU A 118 -29.46 2.92 7.26
C GLU A 118 -28.58 2.38 6.15
N LEU A 119 -28.20 3.22 5.18
CA LEU A 119 -27.27 2.84 4.11
C LEU A 119 -25.89 2.46 4.69
N THR A 120 -25.38 3.19 5.67
CA THR A 120 -24.09 2.89 6.31
C THR A 120 -24.14 1.60 7.13
N LYS A 121 -25.27 1.30 7.78
CA LYS A 121 -25.49 0.02 8.47
C LYS A 121 -25.57 -1.16 7.49
N GLU A 122 -26.28 -0.97 6.38
CA GLU A 122 -26.35 -1.96 5.29
C GLU A 122 -24.95 -2.23 4.71
N LEU A 123 -24.21 -1.16 4.39
CA LEU A 123 -22.83 -1.25 3.92
C LEU A 123 -21.94 -2.03 4.89
N SER A 124 -22.03 -1.72 6.19
CA SER A 124 -21.25 -2.40 7.23
C SER A 124 -21.57 -3.90 7.30
N THR A 125 -22.85 -4.27 7.16
CA THR A 125 -23.30 -5.67 7.11
C THR A 125 -22.74 -6.40 5.89
N ASN A 126 -22.80 -5.77 4.71
CA ASN A 126 -22.29 -6.33 3.47
C ASN A 126 -20.75 -6.45 3.47
N LEU A 127 -20.04 -5.47 4.04
CA LEU A 127 -18.59 -5.50 4.21
C LEU A 127 -18.19 -6.65 5.14
N ASN A 128 -18.87 -6.80 6.27
CA ASN A 128 -18.60 -7.91 7.19
C ASN A 128 -18.83 -9.28 6.52
N SER A 129 -19.92 -9.41 5.75
CA SER A 129 -20.24 -10.65 5.03
C SER A 129 -19.20 -10.99 3.95
N PHE A 130 -18.63 -9.98 3.31
CA PHE A 130 -17.54 -10.13 2.34
C PHE A 130 -16.20 -10.46 3.00
N LEU A 131 -15.83 -9.76 4.08
CA LEU A 131 -14.52 -9.88 4.73
C LEU A 131 -14.38 -11.13 5.61
N LYS A 132 -15.46 -11.57 6.26
CA LYS A 132 -15.46 -12.73 7.17
C LYS A 132 -14.91 -14.02 6.54
N PRO A 133 -15.36 -14.46 5.35
CA PRO A 133 -14.78 -15.65 4.72
C PRO A 133 -13.32 -15.44 4.31
N LEU A 134 -12.92 -14.22 3.93
CA LEU A 134 -11.52 -13.92 3.61
C LEU A 134 -10.63 -14.01 4.86
N ALA A 135 -11.15 -13.67 6.04
CA ALA A 135 -10.43 -13.78 7.31
C ALA A 135 -10.46 -15.20 7.92
N ASP A 136 -11.02 -16.20 7.23
CA ASP A 136 -11.29 -17.54 7.79
C ASP A 136 -12.06 -17.51 9.13
N ASP A 137 -13.08 -16.64 9.22
CA ASP A 137 -13.86 -16.42 10.44
C ASP A 137 -13.02 -15.92 11.65
N LYS A 138 -11.75 -15.57 11.45
CA LYS A 138 -10.93 -14.92 12.50
C LYS A 138 -11.36 -13.47 12.69
N PRO A 139 -11.12 -12.91 13.90
CA PRO A 139 -11.33 -11.49 14.14
C PRO A 139 -10.52 -10.61 13.19
N PHE A 140 -11.14 -9.54 12.71
CA PHE A 140 -10.50 -8.47 11.97
C PHE A 140 -11.05 -7.13 12.46
N ASN A 141 -10.29 -6.05 12.26
CA ASN A 141 -10.62 -4.74 12.76
C ASN A 141 -10.68 -3.73 11.62
N PHE A 142 -11.70 -2.87 11.64
CA PHE A 142 -11.68 -1.66 10.83
C PHE A 142 -10.53 -0.77 11.29
N HIS A 143 -9.68 -0.35 10.35
CA HIS A 143 -8.58 0.56 10.66
C HIS A 143 -8.99 2.00 10.39
N CYS A 144 -9.28 2.33 9.12
CA CYS A 144 -9.65 3.69 8.75
C CYS A 144 -10.33 3.77 7.38
N ILE A 145 -10.98 4.92 7.15
CA ILE A 145 -11.16 5.46 5.82
C ILE A 145 -10.00 6.44 5.59
N GLY A 146 -9.11 6.08 4.67
CA GLY A 146 -7.96 6.90 4.27
C GLY A 146 -8.38 7.89 3.18
N THR A 147 -7.87 9.12 3.29
CA THR A 147 -8.05 10.14 2.24
C THR A 147 -6.71 10.79 1.94
N THR A 148 -6.30 10.79 0.68
CA THR A 148 -5.01 11.35 0.27
C THR A 148 -5.19 12.24 -0.95
N LEU A 149 -4.38 13.29 -1.04
CA LEU A 149 -4.40 14.18 -2.20
C LEU A 149 -3.91 13.43 -3.46
N PRO A 150 -4.39 13.83 -4.66
CA PRO A 150 -3.94 13.23 -5.91
C PRO A 150 -2.48 13.55 -6.21
N ASN A 151 -1.90 12.79 -7.15
CA ASN A 151 -0.61 13.04 -7.76
C ASN A 151 0.60 12.97 -6.80
N ILE A 152 0.56 12.05 -5.82
CA ILE A 152 1.66 11.84 -4.87
C ILE A 152 2.30 10.47 -5.13
N GLU A 153 3.63 10.44 -5.17
CA GLU A 153 4.40 9.27 -5.58
C GLU A 153 4.43 8.16 -4.52
N MET A 154 4.61 8.51 -3.24
CA MET A 154 4.57 7.60 -2.10
C MET A 154 3.77 8.28 -0.98
N LEU A 155 2.76 7.61 -0.42
CA LEU A 155 1.70 8.25 0.37
C LEU A 155 1.91 8.18 1.87
N ALA A 156 2.71 7.23 2.35
CA ALA A 156 2.83 6.99 3.76
C ALA A 156 3.55 8.15 4.46
N CYS A 157 2.94 8.62 5.54
CA CYS A 157 3.47 9.71 6.36
C CYS A 157 2.98 9.55 7.80
N ASN A 158 3.70 10.12 8.76
CA ASN A 158 3.27 10.15 10.15
C ASN A 158 2.75 11.54 10.52
N THR A 159 1.45 11.75 10.36
CA THR A 159 0.80 13.04 10.68
C THR A 159 0.51 13.21 12.18
N THR A 160 0.64 12.16 13.00
CA THR A 160 0.35 12.24 14.45
C THR A 160 1.35 13.11 15.22
N LYS A 161 2.52 13.37 14.62
CA LYS A 161 3.56 14.24 15.17
C LYS A 161 3.42 15.70 14.73
N LEU A 162 2.48 16.01 13.83
CA LEU A 162 2.27 17.35 13.33
C LEU A 162 1.36 18.15 14.28
N PRO A 163 1.54 19.47 14.39
CA PRO A 163 0.67 20.32 15.20
C PRO A 163 -0.76 20.32 14.65
N SER A 164 -1.74 20.62 15.51
CA SER A 164 -3.12 20.82 15.07
C SER A 164 -3.19 21.93 14.01
N GLY A 165 -4.00 21.72 12.97
CA GLY A 165 -4.13 22.67 11.85
C GLY A 165 -2.95 22.69 10.88
N PHE A 166 -2.07 21.68 10.90
CA PHE A 166 -1.03 21.52 9.88
C PHE A 166 -1.64 21.52 8.47
N LYS A 167 -0.84 22.00 7.51
CA LYS A 167 -1.20 22.09 6.11
C LYS A 167 -0.50 20.99 5.31
N PRO A 168 -0.96 20.66 4.09
CA PRO A 168 -0.35 19.61 3.28
C PRO A 168 1.16 19.74 3.06
N GLN A 169 1.70 20.97 2.94
CA GLN A 169 3.14 21.21 2.81
C GLN A 169 3.98 20.89 4.06
N ASP A 170 3.33 20.76 5.22
CA ASP A 170 3.99 20.41 6.48
C ASP A 170 4.24 18.89 6.58
N ILE A 171 3.54 18.10 5.75
CA ILE A 171 3.68 16.65 5.69
C ILE A 171 5.05 16.29 5.12
N ARG A 172 5.68 15.26 5.71
CA ARG A 172 6.85 14.57 5.18
C ARG A 172 6.49 13.11 4.93
N TYR A 173 6.67 12.67 3.70
CA TYR A 173 6.37 11.30 3.26
C TYR A 173 7.59 10.39 3.47
N MET A 174 7.37 9.16 3.93
CA MET A 174 8.41 8.22 4.33
C MET A 174 9.06 7.51 3.13
N GLY A 175 8.36 7.45 1.99
CA GLY A 175 8.79 6.63 0.86
C GLY A 175 8.58 5.14 1.12
N MET A 176 9.26 4.28 0.36
CA MET A 176 9.20 2.84 0.54
C MET A 176 9.55 2.44 1.97
N HIS A 177 8.60 1.83 2.67
CA HIS A 177 8.71 1.56 4.11
C HIS A 177 8.08 0.20 4.45
N ASN A 178 8.15 -0.18 5.71
CA ASN A 178 7.33 -1.24 6.29
C ASN A 178 6.62 -0.66 7.52
N ASP A 179 5.46 -1.22 7.88
CA ASP A 179 4.60 -0.66 8.94
C ASP A 179 5.03 -1.01 10.38
N GLY A 180 6.32 -1.32 10.59
CA GLY A 180 6.82 -1.87 11.85
C GLY A 180 6.40 -1.08 13.09
N THR A 181 5.75 -1.74 14.05
CA THR A 181 5.43 -1.16 15.37
C THR A 181 6.49 -1.53 16.41
N GLN A 182 6.43 -0.91 17.59
CA GLN A 182 7.35 -1.20 18.70
C GLN A 182 7.26 -2.64 19.22
N GLU A 183 6.15 -3.33 18.95
CA GLU A 183 5.93 -4.72 19.35
C GLU A 183 6.53 -5.73 18.36
N MET A 184 6.98 -5.27 17.19
CA MET A 184 7.50 -6.13 16.13
C MET A 184 9.02 -6.17 16.10
N THR A 185 9.53 -7.31 15.64
CA THR A 185 10.91 -7.46 15.20
C THR A 185 10.91 -7.87 13.74
N ILE A 186 12.06 -7.77 13.08
CA ILE A 186 12.25 -8.31 11.72
C ILE A 186 11.86 -9.79 11.64
N HIS A 187 12.11 -10.56 12.71
CA HIS A 187 11.81 -11.99 12.76
C HIS A 187 10.33 -12.28 13.02
N THR A 188 9.61 -11.39 13.71
CA THR A 188 8.20 -11.59 14.09
C THR A 188 7.20 -10.85 13.20
N ALA A 189 7.65 -9.98 12.30
CA ALA A 189 6.78 -9.20 11.40
C ALA A 189 5.72 -10.03 10.64
N HIS A 190 6.07 -11.25 10.25
CA HIS A 190 5.15 -12.19 9.57
C HIS A 190 3.98 -12.68 10.45
N GLN A 191 3.96 -12.38 11.75
CA GLN A 191 2.95 -12.84 12.71
C GLN A 191 1.85 -11.80 12.96
N PHE A 192 2.02 -10.56 12.46
CA PHE A 192 1.08 -9.45 12.71
C PHE A 192 -0.07 -9.39 11.70
N GLY A 193 -0.26 -10.46 10.92
CA GLY A 193 -1.31 -10.58 9.92
C GLY A 193 -1.02 -9.77 8.66
N ASN A 194 -2.08 -9.29 8.04
CA ASN A 194 -2.05 -8.50 6.82
C ASN A 194 -3.21 -7.50 6.77
N ARG A 195 -3.23 -6.71 5.70
CA ARG A 195 -4.15 -5.59 5.55
C ARG A 195 -4.88 -5.69 4.23
N ILE A 196 -6.19 -5.50 4.26
CA ILE A 196 -6.98 -5.27 3.06
C ILE A 196 -7.18 -3.76 2.88
N SER A 197 -6.91 -3.27 1.68
CA SER A 197 -7.20 -1.89 1.28
C SER A 197 -8.08 -1.91 0.04
N ILE A 198 -9.23 -1.27 0.12
CA ILE A 198 -10.21 -1.16 -0.96
C ILE A 198 -10.11 0.26 -1.53
N ASN A 199 -9.96 0.39 -2.86
CA ASN A 199 -10.01 1.68 -3.53
C ASN A 199 -11.48 2.11 -3.70
N LEU A 200 -11.87 3.17 -3.01
CA LEU A 200 -13.19 3.80 -3.11
C LEU A 200 -13.17 5.13 -3.87
N GLY A 201 -11.97 5.56 -4.29
CA GLY A 201 -11.79 6.72 -5.16
C GLY A 201 -12.19 6.41 -6.60
N ASN A 202 -12.27 7.48 -7.40
CA ASN A 202 -12.64 7.39 -8.82
C ASN A 202 -11.46 7.08 -9.75
N ASP A 203 -10.24 7.33 -9.29
CA ASP A 203 -9.02 7.13 -10.08
C ASP A 203 -8.33 5.81 -9.71
N THR A 204 -7.51 5.30 -10.61
CA THR A 204 -6.70 4.09 -10.38
C THR A 204 -5.50 4.47 -9.52
N ARG A 205 -5.45 3.97 -8.28
CA ARG A 205 -4.27 4.08 -7.42
C ARG A 205 -3.32 2.92 -7.65
N SER A 206 -2.12 3.00 -7.10
CA SER A 206 -1.15 1.91 -7.16
C SER A 206 -0.75 1.44 -5.78
N PHE A 207 -0.63 0.12 -5.62
CA PHE A 207 0.10 -0.51 -4.52
C PHE A 207 1.52 -0.85 -5.00
N LEU A 208 2.51 -0.36 -4.27
CA LEU A 208 3.93 -0.55 -4.57
C LEU A 208 4.53 -1.48 -3.53
N PHE A 209 5.31 -2.48 -3.92
CA PHE A 209 5.98 -3.35 -2.95
C PHE A 209 7.26 -4.00 -3.48
N VAL A 210 8.17 -4.33 -2.57
CA VAL A 210 9.32 -5.19 -2.84
C VAL A 210 8.92 -6.61 -2.49
N ASN A 211 9.15 -7.56 -3.40
CA ASN A 211 8.70 -8.94 -3.23
C ASN A 211 9.58 -9.79 -2.29
N LEU A 212 10.14 -9.18 -1.25
CA LEU A 212 10.96 -9.83 -0.24
C LEU A 212 10.27 -9.74 1.12
N SER A 213 10.35 -10.81 1.90
CA SER A 213 10.00 -10.72 3.32
C SER A 213 11.04 -9.92 4.10
N MET A 214 10.68 -9.44 5.30
CA MET A 214 11.62 -8.73 6.18
C MET A 214 12.87 -9.57 6.49
N ILE A 215 12.72 -10.88 6.73
CA ILE A 215 13.84 -11.79 6.95
C ILE A 215 14.72 -11.91 5.68
N GLN A 216 14.11 -11.96 4.49
CA GLN A 216 14.88 -12.02 3.25
C GLN A 216 15.69 -10.74 3.02
N ALA A 217 15.10 -9.57 3.28
CA ALA A 217 15.78 -8.29 3.22
C ALA A 217 16.96 -8.23 4.22
N LEU A 218 16.74 -8.64 5.48
CA LEU A 218 17.79 -8.71 6.50
C LEU A 218 18.94 -9.62 6.09
N ASN A 219 18.63 -10.81 5.56
CA ASN A 219 19.65 -11.75 5.08
C ASN A 219 20.47 -11.19 3.91
N MET A 220 19.90 -10.29 3.10
CA MET A 220 20.63 -9.58 2.06
C MET A 220 21.53 -8.49 2.66
N ILE A 221 21.02 -7.69 3.60
CA ILE A 221 21.77 -6.65 4.30
C ILE A 221 22.96 -7.25 5.07
N ALA A 222 22.77 -8.38 5.75
CA ALA A 222 23.81 -9.08 6.52
C ALA A 222 25.02 -9.52 5.68
N LYS A 223 24.85 -9.64 4.35
CA LYS A 223 25.95 -9.94 3.41
C LYS A 223 26.74 -8.69 3.00
N LYS A 224 26.25 -7.50 3.32
CA LYS A 224 26.85 -6.21 2.97
C LYS A 224 27.45 -5.53 4.19
N ILE A 225 26.77 -5.61 5.33
CA ILE A 225 27.16 -4.93 6.57
C ILE A 225 26.89 -5.82 7.80
N GLY A 226 27.58 -5.53 8.91
CA GLY A 226 27.30 -6.18 10.20
C GLY A 226 26.01 -5.64 10.82
N VAL A 227 24.95 -6.45 10.85
CA VAL A 227 23.60 -6.03 11.27
C VAL A 227 23.54 -5.59 12.74
N GLU A 228 24.25 -6.27 13.64
CA GLU A 228 24.32 -5.92 15.06
C GLU A 228 25.06 -4.60 15.28
N LYS A 229 26.22 -4.44 14.62
CA LYS A 229 27.03 -3.21 14.68
C LYS A 229 26.24 -1.98 14.22
N ASN A 230 25.41 -2.14 13.20
CA ASN A 230 24.58 -1.06 12.66
C ASN A 230 23.20 -0.96 13.32
N LYS A 231 22.90 -1.83 14.31
CA LYS A 231 21.62 -1.89 15.02
C LYS A 231 20.42 -1.94 14.05
N VAL A 232 20.52 -2.79 13.03
CA VAL A 232 19.44 -2.98 12.05
C VAL A 232 18.23 -3.57 12.76
N ASN A 233 17.08 -2.91 12.65
CA ASN A 233 15.82 -3.29 13.29
C ASN A 233 14.64 -3.00 12.37
N ILE A 234 13.43 -3.32 12.82
CA ILE A 234 12.21 -3.22 11.99
C ILE A 234 11.91 -1.79 11.52
N ALA A 235 12.35 -0.77 12.25
CA ALA A 235 12.07 0.63 11.93
C ALA A 235 13.07 1.23 10.95
N ASN A 236 14.33 0.75 10.94
CA ASN A 236 15.39 1.32 10.09
C ASN A 236 15.83 0.39 8.94
N ILE A 237 15.29 -0.82 8.85
CA ILE A 237 15.64 -1.76 7.78
C ILE A 237 15.38 -1.22 6.36
N PRO A 238 14.36 -0.38 6.05
CA PRO A 238 14.20 0.20 4.72
C PRO A 238 15.42 1.02 4.29
N LYS A 239 15.94 1.87 5.19
CA LYS A 239 17.13 2.71 4.94
C LYS A 239 18.30 1.86 4.47
N PHE A 240 18.67 0.84 5.25
CA PHE A 240 19.80 -0.03 4.95
C PHE A 240 19.58 -0.88 3.71
N PHE A 241 18.34 -1.32 3.46
CA PHE A 241 18.03 -2.11 2.29
C PHE A 241 18.22 -1.28 1.02
N PHE A 242 17.58 -0.11 0.92
CA PHE A 242 17.62 0.68 -0.31
C PHE A 242 18.96 1.39 -0.53
N GLU A 243 19.72 1.67 0.52
CA GLU A 243 21.11 2.16 0.41
C GLU A 243 22.03 1.12 -0.27
N HIS A 244 21.89 -0.16 0.08
CA HIS A 244 22.76 -1.22 -0.45
C HIS A 244 22.20 -1.97 -1.65
N PHE A 245 20.89 -1.88 -1.89
CA PHE A 245 20.18 -2.55 -2.97
C PHE A 245 19.23 -1.62 -3.75
N PRO A 246 19.68 -0.44 -4.21
CA PRO A 246 18.82 0.51 -4.92
C PRO A 246 18.31 -0.05 -6.26
N ASP A 247 19.00 -1.03 -6.84
CA ASP A 247 18.59 -1.69 -8.09
C ASP A 247 17.78 -2.98 -7.87
N TYR A 248 17.31 -3.24 -6.66
CA TYR A 248 16.31 -4.29 -6.42
C TYR A 248 14.94 -3.78 -6.88
N PRO A 249 14.26 -4.49 -7.79
CA PRO A 249 13.04 -3.99 -8.41
C PRO A 249 11.88 -3.82 -7.43
N VAL A 250 11.07 -2.80 -7.68
CA VAL A 250 9.75 -2.58 -7.06
C VAL A 250 8.67 -3.10 -7.99
N ILE A 251 7.68 -3.76 -7.42
CA ILE A 251 6.47 -4.22 -8.09
C ILE A 251 5.38 -3.18 -7.89
N ARG A 252 4.68 -2.81 -8.95
CA ARG A 252 3.51 -1.95 -8.93
C ARG A 252 2.28 -2.73 -9.37
N VAL A 253 1.26 -2.70 -8.53
CA VAL A 253 -0.08 -3.22 -8.85
C VAL A 253 -1.02 -2.04 -9.01
N GLN A 254 -1.62 -1.92 -10.20
CA GLN A 254 -2.72 -0.98 -10.43
C GLN A 254 -3.98 -1.48 -9.74
N GLN A 255 -4.63 -0.59 -9.01
CA GLN A 255 -5.85 -0.84 -8.24
C GLN A 255 -6.92 0.14 -8.71
N LYS A 256 -7.81 -0.32 -9.59
CA LYS A 256 -8.94 0.46 -10.10
C LYS A 256 -9.99 0.73 -9.02
N PRO A 257 -10.94 1.65 -9.25
CA PRO A 257 -12.08 1.81 -8.36
C PRO A 257 -12.76 0.48 -8.06
N TYR A 258 -13.09 0.25 -6.78
CA TYR A 258 -13.71 -0.95 -6.24
C TYR A 258 -12.87 -2.24 -6.28
N GLN A 259 -11.58 -2.12 -6.64
CA GLN A 259 -10.62 -3.20 -6.45
C GLN A 259 -10.00 -3.15 -5.06
N TYR A 260 -9.58 -4.30 -4.56
CA TYR A 260 -8.85 -4.43 -3.32
C TYR A 260 -7.50 -5.11 -3.54
N TYR A 261 -6.55 -4.80 -2.66
CA TYR A 261 -5.43 -5.69 -2.40
C TYR A 261 -5.46 -6.13 -0.94
N ILE A 262 -4.93 -7.31 -0.69
CA ILE A 262 -4.58 -7.82 0.64
C ILE A 262 -3.07 -8.01 0.65
N ALA A 263 -2.34 -7.39 1.57
CA ALA A 263 -0.88 -7.48 1.57
C ALA A 263 -0.29 -7.57 2.99
N PRO A 264 0.79 -8.35 3.18
CA PRO A 264 1.51 -8.45 4.45
C PRO A 264 2.45 -7.25 4.65
N THR A 265 1.88 -6.06 4.77
CA THR A 265 2.61 -4.80 4.74
C THR A 265 3.59 -4.60 5.91
N ASP A 266 3.38 -5.33 7.02
CA ASP A 266 4.33 -5.41 8.12
C ASP A 266 5.56 -6.26 7.75
N ASN A 267 5.39 -7.26 6.87
CA ASN A 267 6.42 -8.23 6.46
C ASN A 267 7.03 -7.95 5.08
N CYS A 268 6.73 -6.84 4.40
CA CYS A 268 7.38 -6.44 3.15
C CYS A 268 7.56 -4.93 3.05
N PHE A 269 8.50 -4.46 2.23
CA PHE A 269 8.56 -3.03 1.91
C PHE A 269 7.45 -2.70 0.94
N HIS A 270 6.73 -1.61 1.20
CA HIS A 270 5.59 -1.19 0.40
C HIS A 270 5.33 0.32 0.52
N ASP A 271 4.39 0.80 -0.29
CA ASP A 271 3.66 2.06 -0.12
C ASP A 271 2.42 2.05 -1.05
N GLY A 272 1.56 3.06 -0.93
CA GLY A 272 0.61 3.43 -1.97
C GLY A 272 1.18 4.53 -2.87
N SER A 273 0.54 4.73 -4.03
CA SER A 273 0.82 5.87 -4.92
C SER A 273 -0.47 6.37 -5.57
N THR A 274 -0.62 7.69 -5.61
CA THR A 274 -1.67 8.41 -6.36
C THR A 274 -1.10 9.18 -7.53
N LEU A 275 0.16 8.91 -7.92
CA LEU A 275 0.81 9.60 -9.03
C LEU A 275 -0.02 9.47 -10.31
N GLY A 276 -0.36 10.61 -10.92
CA GLY A 276 -1.25 10.68 -12.10
C GLY A 276 -2.74 10.78 -11.78
N ASN A 277 -3.17 10.58 -10.53
CA ASN A 277 -4.56 10.83 -10.13
C ASN A 277 -4.88 12.32 -10.22
N LYS A 278 -6.17 12.63 -10.37
CA LYS A 278 -6.74 13.98 -10.44
C LYS A 278 -7.81 14.20 -9.37
N GLN A 279 -8.36 13.13 -8.82
CA GLN A 279 -9.39 13.16 -7.79
C GLN A 279 -8.82 12.76 -6.43
N LEU A 280 -9.53 13.12 -5.37
CA LEU A 280 -9.21 12.68 -4.02
C LEU A 280 -9.12 11.15 -3.97
N ASP A 281 -7.99 10.62 -3.49
CA ASP A 281 -7.83 9.19 -3.23
C ASP A 281 -8.60 8.86 -1.96
N ILE A 282 -9.48 7.85 -2.04
CA ILE A 282 -10.29 7.40 -0.91
C ILE A 282 -10.09 5.90 -0.79
N THR A 283 -9.72 5.45 0.38
CA THR A 283 -9.53 4.03 0.67
C THR A 283 -10.28 3.62 1.92
N MET A 284 -10.62 2.35 1.99
CA MET A 284 -11.11 1.72 3.21
C MET A 284 -10.18 0.58 3.58
N VAL A 285 -9.72 0.57 4.84
CA VAL A 285 -8.65 -0.32 5.30
C VAL A 285 -9.10 -1.13 6.51
N TYR A 286 -8.80 -2.42 6.50
CA TYR A 286 -8.98 -3.32 7.64
C TYR A 286 -7.69 -4.10 7.92
N PHE A 287 -7.48 -4.44 9.19
CA PHE A 287 -6.40 -5.31 9.67
C PHE A 287 -6.96 -6.67 10.05
N GLY A 288 -6.24 -7.74 9.73
CA GLY A 288 -6.67 -9.11 10.04
C GLY A 288 -5.68 -10.15 9.52
N ALA A 289 -6.18 -11.36 9.28
CA ALA A 289 -5.43 -12.46 8.69
C ALA A 289 -6.19 -12.98 7.47
N PHE A 290 -6.19 -12.19 6.39
CA PHE A 290 -7.01 -12.44 5.23
C PHE A 290 -6.29 -13.30 4.16
N ARG A 291 -7.03 -14.18 3.49
CA ARG A 291 -6.60 -15.00 2.35
C ARG A 291 -7.74 -15.20 1.35
N CYS A 292 -7.40 -15.33 0.06
CA CYS A 292 -8.33 -15.69 -1.02
C CYS A 292 -7.89 -17.00 -1.69
#